data_AF-A0A7D9ID50-F1
#
_entry.id   AF-A0A7D9ID50-F1
#
_cell.length_a   1.000
_cell.length_b   1.000
_cell.length_c   1.000
_cell.angle_alpha   90.00
_cell.angle_beta   90.00
_cell.angle_gamma   90.00
#
_symmetry.space_group_name_H-M   'P 1'
#
loop_
_entity.id
_entity.type
_entity.pdbx_description
1 polymer ?
#
loop_
_entity_poly.entity_id
_entity_poly.type
_entity_poly.pdbx_seq_one_letter_code
_entity_poly.pdbx_strand_id
1 'polypeptide(L)' 'MGIDSTFRDAVDRATSPTLLEPDWAAILQVCDSIRQEDVSGKVAVSEIRKKIFDSNPHVAKNALI' A
#
# COMPACT_ATOMS: atom_id res chain seq x y z
N MET A 1 16.88 3.90 9.83
CA MET A 1 15.69 4.49 9.19
C MET A 1 14.79 3.33 8.82
N GLY A 2 13.97 2.90 9.77
CA GLY A 2 13.04 1.79 9.56
C GLY A 2 11.99 2.20 8.55
N ILE A 3 11.44 1.23 7.83
CA ILE A 3 10.26 1.47 7.01
C ILE A 3 9.16 1.91 7.97
N ASP A 4 8.57 3.09 7.73
CA ASP A 4 7.53 3.64 8.60
C ASP A 4 6.40 2.61 8.72
N SER A 5 6.11 2.19 9.95
CA SER A 5 5.05 1.23 10.23
C SER A 5 3.71 1.72 9.70
N THR A 6 3.47 3.04 9.73
CA THR A 6 2.24 3.68 9.28
C THR A 6 2.00 3.48 7.79
N PHE A 7 3.03 3.65 6.96
CA PHE A 7 2.93 3.44 5.52
C PHE A 7 2.64 1.97 5.19
N ARG A 8 3.38 1.05 5.84
CA ARG A 8 3.19 -0.39 5.60
C ARG A 8 1.81 -0.85 6.03
N ASP A 9 1.33 -0.41 7.19
CA ASP A 9 -0.01 -0.72 7.68
C ASP A 9 -1.08 -0.19 6.72
N ALA A 10 -0.90 1.02 6.17
CA ALA A 10 -1.81 1.56 5.16
C ALA A 10 -1.81 0.74 3.86
N VAL A 11 -0.65 0.31 3.37
CA VAL A 11 -0.53 -0.59 2.21
C VAL A 11 -1.21 -1.94 2.49
N ASP A 12 -1.03 -2.51 3.69
CA ASP A 12 -1.63 -3.79 4.07
C ASP A 12 -3.17 -3.70 4.14
N ARG A 13 -3.72 -2.60 4.67
CA ARG A 13 -5.16 -2.34 4.66
C ARG A 13 -5.69 -2.15 3.23
N ALA A 14 -5.05 -1.29 2.43
CA ALA A 14 -5.45 -1.01 1.05
C ALA A 14 -5.43 -2.26 0.16
N THR A 15 -4.54 -3.22 0.47
CA THR A 15 -4.37 -4.44 -0.32
C THR A 15 -4.98 -5.69 0.32
N SER A 16 -5.78 -5.53 1.38
CA SER A 16 -6.39 -6.67 2.07
C SER A 16 -7.27 -7.50 1.13
N PRO A 17 -7.14 -8.84 1.12
CA PRO A 17 -7.93 -9.71 0.25
C PRO A 17 -9.41 -9.82 0.66
N THR A 18 -9.77 -9.34 1.85
CA THR A 18 -11.14 -9.40 2.38
C THR A 18 -11.98 -8.17 2.05
N LEU A 19 -11.39 -7.18 1.38
CA LEU A 19 -12.10 -5.98 0.94
C LEU A 19 -13.20 -6.33 -0.07
N LEU A 20 -14.44 -5.98 0.27
CA LEU A 20 -15.57 -6.03 -0.67
C LEU A 20 -15.54 -4.82 -1.64
N GLU A 21 -14.96 -3.71 -1.19
CA GLU A 21 -14.76 -2.47 -1.93
C GLU A 21 -13.41 -1.82 -1.56
N PRO A 22 -12.84 -0.94 -2.40
CA PRO A 22 -11.58 -0.28 -2.09
C PRO A 22 -11.64 0.54 -0.79
N ASP A 23 -10.64 0.36 0.10
CA ASP A 23 -10.45 1.23 1.26
C ASP A 23 -9.78 2.54 0.81
N TRP A 24 -10.61 3.50 0.37
CA TRP A 24 -10.15 4.81 -0.09
C TRP A 24 -9.38 5.59 0.97
N ALA A 25 -9.71 5.41 2.26
CA ALA A 25 -8.99 6.08 3.33
C ALA A 25 -7.56 5.54 3.44
N ALA A 26 -7.36 4.23 3.32
CA ALA A 26 -6.03 3.63 3.29
C ALA A 26 -5.25 4.03 2.03
N ILE A 27 -5.89 4.05 0.86
CA ILE A 27 -5.25 4.46 -0.40
C ILE A 27 -4.77 5.93 -0.32
N LEU A 28 -5.62 6.84 0.16
CA LEU A 28 -5.24 8.24 0.35
C LEU A 28 -4.13 8.40 1.38
N GLN A 29 -4.15 7.61 2.47
CA GLN A 29 -3.08 7.61 3.47
C GLN A 29 -1.72 7.18 2.87
N VAL A 30 -1.70 6.19 1.96
CA VAL A 30 -0.50 5.79 1.21
C VAL A 30 0.00 6.96 0.35
N CYS A 31 -0.89 7.64 -0.38
CA CYS A 31 -0.54 8.80 -1.19
C CYS A 31 0.00 9.97 -0.35
N ASP A 32 -0.65 10.27 0.76
CA ASP A 32 -0.26 11.35 1.66
C ASP A 32 1.09 11.09 2.31
N SER A 33 1.38 9.84 2.72
CA SER A 33 2.69 9.45 3.27
C SER A 33 3.84 9.68 2.28
N ILE A 34 3.60 9.44 0.99
CA ILE A 34 4.60 9.72 -0.07
C ILE A 34 4.74 11.23 -0.27
N ARG A 35 3.64 11.97 -0.27
CA ARG A 35 3.61 13.42 -0.48
C ARG A 35 4.25 14.21 0.68
N GLN A 36 4.10 13.72 1.91
CA GLN A 36 4.67 14.30 3.12
C GLN A 36 6.13 13.92 3.35
N GLU A 37 6.69 13.07 2.47
CA GLU A 37 8.06 12.55 2.55
C GLU A 37 8.34 11.64 3.77
N ASP A 38 7.29 11.13 4.43
CA ASP A 38 7.40 10.12 5.50
C ASP A 38 8.02 8.82 4.98
N VAL A 39 7.83 8.53 3.68
CA VAL A 39 8.48 7.45 2.96
C VAL A 39 9.10 7.94 1.65
N SER A 40 10.32 7.52 1.35
CA SER A 40 10.92 7.81 0.05
C SER A 40 10.18 7.07 -1.08
N GLY A 41 10.05 7.71 -2.25
CA GLY A 41 9.39 7.08 -3.41
C GLY A 41 9.99 5.73 -3.81
N LYS A 42 11.31 5.54 -3.66
CA LYS A 42 11.98 4.26 -3.92
C LYS A 42 11.47 3.15 -2.99
N VAL A 43 11.32 3.44 -1.70
CA VAL A 43 10.81 2.48 -0.71
C VAL A 43 9.32 2.21 -0.96
N ALA A 44 8.53 3.26 -1.21
CA ALA A 44 7.10 3.12 -1.49
C ALA A 44 6.83 2.20 -2.69
N VAL A 45 7.50 2.44 -3.83
CA VAL A 45 7.39 1.59 -5.01
C VAL A 45 7.84 0.16 -4.71
N SER A 46 8.90 -0.03 -3.93
CA SER A 46 9.36 -1.37 -3.56
C SER A 46 8.34 -2.13 -2.72
N GLU A 47 7.62 -1.49 -1.81
CA GLU A 47 6.60 -2.14 -0.99
C GLU A 47 5.31 -2.42 -1.80
N ILE A 48 4.84 -1.45 -2.59
CA ILE A 48 3.66 -1.62 -3.46
C ILE A 48 3.92 -2.73 -4.49
N ARG A 49 5.13 -2.78 -5.07
CA ARG A 49 5.53 -3.84 -6.01
C ARG A 49 5.38 -5.24 -5.41
N LYS A 50 5.69 -5.43 -4.12
CA LYS A 50 5.50 -6.74 -3.47
C LYS A 50 4.03 -7.18 -3.50
N LYS A 51 3.09 -6.23 -3.32
CA LYS A 51 1.65 -6.50 -3.37
C LYS A 51 1.15 -6.80 -4.78
N ILE A 52 1.68 -6.11 -5.80
CA ILE A 52 1.36 -6.38 -7.21
C ILE A 52 1.74 -7.82 -7.62
N PHE A 53 2.84 -8.34 -7.08
CA PHE A 53 3.31 -9.71 -7.34
C PHE A 53 2.89 -10.72 -6.25
N ASP A 54 1.90 -10.40 -5.43
CA ASP A 54 1.37 -11.32 -4.43
C ASP A 54 0.70 -12.53 -5.09
N SER A 55 0.80 -13.71 -4.48
CA SER A 55 0.20 -14.94 -5.01
C SER A 55 -1.33 -14.91 -4.93
N ASN A 56 -1.89 -14.09 -4.05
CA ASN A 56 -3.33 -13.87 -3.97
C ASN A 56 -3.77 -12.82 -5.01
N PRO A 57 -4.61 -13.21 -6.00
CA PRO A 57 -5.03 -12.29 -7.06
C PRO A 57 -5.87 -11.12 -6.54
N HIS A 58 -6.55 -11.24 -5.39
CA HIS A 58 -7.27 -10.12 -4.78
C HIS A 58 -6.30 -9.07 -4.25
N VAL A 59 -5.20 -9.48 -3.62
CA VAL A 59 -4.14 -8.57 -3.14
C VAL A 59 -3.49 -7.86 -4.33
N ALA A 60 -3.11 -8.63 -5.37
CA ALA A 60 -2.50 -8.08 -6.58
C ALA A 60 -3.42 -7.11 -7.30
N LYS A 61 -4.71 -7.45 -7.44
CA LYS A 61 -5.73 -6.56 -8.00
C LYS A 61 -5.84 -5.28 -7.16
N ASN A 62 -5.99 -5.39 -5.84
CA ASN A 62 -6.18 -4.24 -4.95
C ASN A 62 -4.96 -3.31 -4.92
N ALA A 63 -3.76 -3.83 -5.20
CA ALA A 63 -2.54 -3.02 -5.33
C ALA A 63 -2.45 -2.19 -6.62
N LEU A 64 -3.34 -2.43 -7.60
CA LEU A 64 -3.33 -1.75 -8.92
C LEU A 64 -4.48 -0.74 -9.09
N ILE A 65 -5.40 -0.65 -8.13
CA ILE A 65 -6.56 0.25 -8.14
C ILE A 65 -6.14 1.61 -7.57
#